data_AF-A0A0W7W8F8-F1
#
_entry.id   AF-A0A0W7W8F8-F1
#
_cell.length_a   1.000
_cell.length_b   1.000
_cell.length_c   1.000
_cell.angle_alpha   90.00
_cell.angle_beta   90.00
_cell.angle_gamma   90.00
#
_symmetry.space_group_name_H-M   'P 1'
#
loop_
_entity.id
_entity.type
_entity.pdbx_description
1 polymer ?
#
loop_
_entity_poly.entity_id
_entity_poly.type
_entity_poly.pdbx_seq_one_letter_code
_entity_poly.pdbx_strand_id
1 'polypeptide(L)'
;MSEQRKAWTTYIVLRLLFFVVPFAALYALGLALGFTMMMSGIIAAVLAALIGVSLSILLLSKPREEASESIYAWRNRDRTFDDVAEDAVLDGEADER
;
A
#
# COMPACT_ATOMS: atom_id res chain seq x y z
N MET A 1 -13.18 -7.81 -19.45
CA MET A 1 -12.05 -7.94 -18.48
C MET A 1 -12.64 -8.33 -17.15
N SER A 2 -12.09 -9.30 -16.41
CA SER A 2 -12.63 -9.64 -15.09
C SER A 2 -12.52 -8.45 -14.13
N GLU A 3 -13.53 -8.27 -13.27
CA GLU A 3 -13.61 -7.16 -12.31
C GLU A 3 -12.35 -7.05 -11.44
N GLN A 4 -11.74 -8.19 -11.06
CA GLN A 4 -10.48 -8.21 -10.32
C GLN A 4 -9.32 -7.54 -11.09
N ARG A 5 -9.20 -7.77 -12.40
CA ARG A 5 -8.15 -7.13 -13.22
C ARG A 5 -8.36 -5.62 -13.31
N LYS A 6 -9.62 -5.19 -13.39
CA LYS A 6 -9.99 -3.77 -13.45
C LYS A 6 -9.62 -3.04 -12.16
N ALA A 7 -9.90 -3.63 -11.00
CA ALA A 7 -9.53 -3.07 -9.69
C ALA A 7 -8.01 -2.96 -9.53
N TRP A 8 -7.26 -4.00 -9.90
CA TRP A 8 -5.80 -4.00 -9.85
C TRP A 8 -5.16 -2.95 -10.77
N THR A 9 -5.64 -2.86 -12.02
CA THR A 9 -5.16 -1.84 -12.96
C THR A 9 -5.48 -0.43 -12.47
N THR A 10 -6.70 -0.19 -12.00
CA THR A 10 -7.08 1.11 -11.44
C THR A 10 -6.17 1.49 -10.27
N TYR A 11 -5.88 0.56 -9.37
CA TYR A 11 -4.97 0.80 -8.25
C TYR A 11 -3.57 1.23 -8.72
N ILE A 12 -2.97 0.50 -9.66
CA ILE A 12 -1.64 0.84 -10.18
C ILE A 12 -1.65 2.19 -10.90
N VAL A 13 -2.68 2.46 -11.70
CA VAL A 13 -2.83 3.73 -12.43
C VAL A 13 -2.97 4.90 -11.46
N LEU A 14 -3.80 4.77 -10.42
CA LEU A 14 -3.96 5.80 -9.39
C LEU A 14 -2.64 6.05 -8.67
N ARG A 15 -1.93 4.98 -8.30
CA ARG A 15 -0.63 5.05 -7.62
C ARG A 15 0.41 5.77 -8.48
N LEU A 16 0.45 5.48 -9.78
CA LEU A 16 1.35 6.14 -10.71
C LEU A 16 0.99 7.62 -10.88
N LEU A 17 -0.31 7.95 -11.00
CA LEU A 17 -0.77 9.33 -11.06
C LEU A 17 -0.38 10.14 -9.81
N PHE A 18 -0.50 9.57 -8.61
CA PHE A 18 -0.10 10.24 -7.36
C PHE A 18 1.40 10.52 -7.26
N PHE A 19 2.23 9.82 -8.02
CA PHE A 19 3.65 10.13 -8.11
C PHE A 19 3.96 11.09 -9.26
N VAL A 20 3.45 10.78 -10.46
CA VAL A 20 3.79 11.51 -11.69
C VAL A 20 3.24 12.93 -11.67
N VAL A 21 2.02 13.15 -11.18
CA VAL A 21 1.40 14.48 -11.18
C VAL A 21 2.15 15.46 -10.26
N PRO A 22 2.42 15.15 -8.98
CA PRO A 22 3.20 16.04 -8.13
C PRO A 22 4.63 16.20 -8.61
N PHE A 23 5.26 15.13 -9.12
CA PHE A 23 6.63 15.21 -9.65
C PHE A 23 6.72 16.17 -10.83
N ALA A 24 5.84 16.01 -11.83
CA ALA A 24 5.83 16.87 -13.00
C ALA A 24 5.55 18.34 -12.63
N ALA A 25 4.64 18.59 -11.68
CA ALA A 25 4.34 19.93 -11.20
C ALA A 25 5.54 20.59 -10.52
N LEU A 26 6.21 19.88 -9.60
CA LEU A 26 7.39 20.39 -8.90
C LEU A 26 8.59 20.56 -9.82
N TYR A 27 8.77 19.64 -10.77
CA TYR A 27 9.84 19.71 -11.75
C TYR A 27 9.67 20.92 -12.68
N ALA A 28 8.45 21.12 -13.22
CA ALA A 28 8.12 22.29 -14.04
C ALA A 28 8.27 23.60 -13.26
N LEU A 29 7.84 23.62 -11.99
CA LEU A 29 8.04 24.78 -11.12
C LEU A 29 9.52 25.08 -10.89
N GLY A 30 10.34 24.05 -10.68
CA GLY A 30 11.78 24.21 -10.50
C GLY A 30 12.49 24.77 -11.74
N LEU A 31 12.08 24.30 -12.93
CA LEU A 31 12.53 24.86 -14.21
C LEU A 31 12.10 26.31 -14.39
N ALA A 32 10.84 26.64 -14.05
CA ALA A 32 10.32 28.01 -14.13
C ALA A 32 11.06 28.98 -13.18
N LEU A 33 11.53 28.50 -12.04
CA LEU A 33 12.35 29.26 -11.08
C LEU A 33 13.82 29.43 -11.49
N GLY A 34 14.24 28.86 -12.63
CA GLY A 34 15.61 28.97 -13.13
C GLY A 34 16.61 28.02 -12.47
N PHE A 35 16.15 26.98 -11.76
CA PHE A 35 17.05 25.93 -11.28
C PHE A 35 17.59 25.08 -12.43
N THR A 36 18.79 24.53 -12.25
CA THR A 36 19.35 23.55 -13.21
C THR A 36 18.48 22.29 -13.26
N MET A 37 18.45 21.62 -14.42
CA MET A 37 17.66 20.40 -14.62
C MET A 37 17.97 19.30 -13.59
N MET A 38 19.22 19.21 -13.13
CA MET A 38 19.65 18.23 -12.13
C MET A 38 19.11 18.56 -10.73
N MET A 39 19.23 19.82 -10.28
CA MET A 39 18.74 20.26 -8.97
C MET A 39 17.22 20.18 -8.87
N SER A 40 16.52 20.70 -9.88
CA SER A 40 15.04 20.63 -9.95
C SER A 40 14.55 19.18 -9.97
N GLY A 41 15.22 18.29 -10.69
CA GLY A 41 14.91 16.86 -10.73
C GLY A 41 15.01 16.19 -9.37
N ILE A 42 16.09 16.41 -8.62
CA ILE A 42 16.31 15.80 -7.31
C ILE A 42 15.28 16.32 -6.29
N ILE A 43 15.08 17.64 -6.22
CA ILE A 43 14.13 18.25 -5.27
C ILE A 43 12.70 17.79 -5.57
N ALA A 44 12.30 17.84 -6.84
CA ALA A 44 10.99 17.36 -7.27
C ALA A 44 10.80 15.87 -6.97
N ALA A 45 11.81 15.03 -7.20
CA ALA A 45 11.75 13.60 -6.92
C ALA A 45 11.55 13.31 -5.43
N VAL A 46 12.31 13.95 -4.54
CA VAL A 46 12.21 13.72 -3.09
C VAL A 46 10.85 14.19 -2.57
N LEU A 47 10.43 15.41 -2.91
CA LEU A 47 9.14 15.95 -2.45
C LEU A 47 7.96 15.17 -3.03
N ALA A 48 8.00 14.83 -4.32
CA ALA A 48 6.95 14.03 -4.94
C ALA A 48 6.92 12.59 -4.40
N ALA A 49 8.06 12.01 -4.03
CA ALA A 49 8.09 10.71 -3.37
C ALA A 49 7.40 10.77 -2.00
N LEU A 50 7.68 11.78 -1.19
CA LEU A 50 7.02 11.96 0.12
C LEU A 50 5.52 12.20 -0.01
N ILE A 51 5.12 13.07 -0.95
CA ILE A 51 3.72 13.39 -1.23
C ILE A 51 3.00 12.16 -1.81
N GLY A 52 3.61 11.49 -2.79
CA GLY A 52 3.05 10.32 -3.45
C GLY A 52 2.90 9.12 -2.52
N VAL A 53 3.88 8.88 -1.63
CA VAL A 53 3.77 7.87 -0.57
C VAL A 53 2.65 8.23 0.40
N SER A 54 2.58 9.49 0.84
CA SER A 54 1.53 9.93 1.78
C SER A 54 0.12 9.80 1.17
N LEU A 55 -0.08 10.24 -0.08
CA LEU A 55 -1.32 10.09 -0.83
C LEU A 55 -1.66 8.63 -1.09
N SER A 56 -0.67 7.79 -1.42
CA SER A 56 -0.86 6.36 -1.59
C SER A 56 -1.33 5.70 -0.30
N ILE A 57 -0.80 6.11 0.86
CA ILE A 57 -1.25 5.58 2.15
C ILE A 57 -2.65 6.09 2.46
N LEU A 58 -2.89 7.40 2.33
CA LEU A 58 -4.17 8.05 2.67
C LEU A 58 -5.35 7.55 1.82
N LEU A 59 -5.17 7.36 0.52
CA LEU A 59 -6.26 6.92 -0.37
C LEU A 59 -6.44 5.41 -0.38
N LEU A 60 -5.42 4.64 0.02
CA LEU A 60 -5.56 3.21 0.29
C LEU A 60 -5.81 2.87 1.76
N SER A 61 -6.02 3.87 2.61
CA SER A 61 -6.36 3.64 4.02
C SER A 61 -7.57 2.72 4.16
N LYS A 62 -8.59 2.89 3.30
CA LYS A 62 -9.81 2.07 3.31
C LYS A 62 -9.57 0.58 3.05
N PRO A 63 -8.94 0.16 1.94
CA PRO A 63 -8.63 -1.25 1.74
C PRO A 63 -7.65 -1.80 2.78
N ARG A 64 -6.81 -0.96 3.40
CA ARG A 64 -5.95 -1.37 4.52
C ARG A 64 -6.77 -1.63 5.79
N GLU A 65 -7.73 -0.77 6.10
CA GLU A 65 -8.67 -0.94 7.22
C GLU A 65 -9.45 -2.24 7.08
N GLU A 66 -10.03 -2.49 5.90
CA GLU A 66 -10.77 -3.73 5.59
C GLU A 66 -9.90 -4.98 5.75
N ALA A 67 -8.64 -4.94 5.30
CA ALA A 67 -7.73 -6.06 5.46
C ALA A 67 -7.39 -6.31 6.95
N SER A 68 -7.10 -5.26 7.72
CA SER A 68 -6.85 -5.37 9.16
C SER A 68 -8.07 -5.86 9.93
N GLU A 69 -9.26 -5.37 9.58
CA GLU A 69 -10.53 -5.78 10.19
C GLU A 69 -10.85 -7.25 9.86
N SER A 70 -10.56 -7.72 8.64
CA SER A 70 -10.73 -9.12 8.26
C SER A 70 -9.81 -10.08 9.03
N ILE A 71 -8.55 -9.69 9.26
CA ILE A 71 -7.59 -10.48 10.06
C ILE A 71 -7.99 -10.46 11.53
N TYR A 72 -8.41 -9.30 12.04
CA TYR A 72 -8.94 -9.18 13.38
C TYR A 72 -10.17 -10.06 13.57
N ALA A 73 -11.15 -10.00 12.66
CA ALA A 73 -12.35 -10.82 12.68
C ALA A 73 -12.04 -12.32 12.55
N TRP A 74 -11.09 -12.72 11.71
CA TRP A 74 -10.65 -14.11 11.60
C TRP A 74 -10.00 -14.63 12.88
N ARG A 75 -9.21 -13.77 13.55
CA ARG A 75 -8.52 -14.12 14.80
C ARG A 75 -9.45 -14.09 16.02
N ASN A 76 -10.45 -13.22 16.01
CA ASN A 76 -11.45 -13.07 17.06
C ASN A 76 -12.76 -13.81 16.76
N ARG A 77 -12.82 -14.63 15.70
CA ARG A 77 -13.97 -15.50 15.46
C ARG A 77 -14.06 -16.52 16.59
N ASP A 78 -15.28 -16.92 16.93
CA ASP A 78 -15.48 -18.05 17.85
C ASP A 78 -14.78 -19.28 17.27
N ARG A 79 -13.79 -19.79 18.02
CA ARG A 79 -13.02 -20.97 17.65
C ARG A 79 -13.95 -22.18 17.71
N THR A 80 -14.02 -22.91 16.61
CA THR A 80 -14.79 -24.16 16.55
C THR A 80 -14.01 -25.27 17.26
N PHE A 81 -14.70 -26.32 17.72
CA PHE A 81 -14.04 -27.48 18.33
C PHE A 81 -12.99 -28.11 17.41
N ASP A 82 -13.20 -28.02 16.10
CA ASP A 82 -12.26 -28.44 15.05
C ASP A 82 -10.98 -27.59 15.05
N ASP A 83 -11.10 -26.26 15.14
CA ASP A 83 -9.96 -25.32 15.20
C ASP A 83 -9.06 -25.60 16.43
N VAL A 84 -9.64 -26.03 17.55
CA VAL A 84 -8.90 -26.37 18.79
C VAL A 84 -8.22 -27.73 18.67
N ALA A 85 -8.86 -28.70 18.02
CA ALA A 85 -8.29 -30.01 17.79
C ALA A 85 -7.10 -29.95 16.81
N GLU A 86 -7.19 -29.11 15.78
CA GLU A 86 -6.12 -28.92 14.80
C GLU A 86 -4.89 -28.20 15.40
N ASP A 87 -5.09 -27.14 16.20
CA ASP A 87 -4.01 -26.45 16.93
C ASP A 87 -3.28 -27.41 17.90
N ALA A 88 -4.02 -28.29 18.60
CA ALA A 88 -3.44 -29.23 19.56
C ALA A 88 -2.52 -30.29 18.92
N VAL A 89 -2.75 -30.65 17.66
CA VAL A 89 -1.87 -31.55 16.91
C VAL A 89 -0.57 -30.84 16.51
N LEU A 90 -0.66 -29.57 16.11
CA LEU A 90 0.50 -28.76 15.70
C LEU A 90 1.40 -28.38 16.88
N ASP A 91 0.82 -28.03 18.03
CA ASP A 91 1.58 -27.76 19.25
C ASP A 91 2.27 -29.03 19.79
N GLY A 92 1.64 -30.20 19.60
CA GLY A 92 2.24 -31.51 19.94
C GLY A 92 3.42 -31.88 19.05
N GLU A 93 3.37 -31.61 17.74
CA GLU A 93 4.48 -31.85 16.81
C GLU A 93 5.65 -30.87 16.98
N ALA A 94 5.40 -29.68 17.54
CA ALA A 94 6.43 -28.67 17.81
C ALA A 94 7.29 -28.98 19.04
N ASP A 95 6.76 -29.73 20.02
CA ASP A 95 7.46 -30.13 21.25
C ASP A 95 8.30 -31.42 21.09
N GLU A 96 8.10 -32.17 19.99
CA GLU A 96 8.84 -33.41 19.68
C GLU A 96 10.11 -33.20 18.83
N ARG A 97 10.54 -31.96 18.55
CA ARG A 97 11.79 -31.63 17.83
C ARG A 97 12.81 -30.89 18.69
#